data_AF-A0A496VFR7-F1
#
_entry.id   AF-A0A496VFR7-F1
#
_cell.length_a   1.000
_cell.length_b   1.000
_cell.length_c   1.000
_cell.angle_alpha   90.00
_cell.angle_beta   90.00
_cell.angle_gamma   90.00
#
_symmetry.space_group_name_H-M   'P 1'
#
loop_
_entity.id
_entity.type
_entity.pdbx_description
1 polymer ?
#
loop_
_entity_poly.entity_id
_entity_poly.type
_entity_poly.pdbx_seq_one_letter_code
_entity_poly.pdbx_strand_id
1 'polypeptide(L)'
;MDTQITDHFADLIALAQTTFEQVDYVTDITPKRAILRFNAKYGSCRVFVTELFSDGLRKYRYYVLRGDWVEAGFDNSPDARAIRLKSGKIGKEHAGEQIPHLHQEDKSKLSLTEEMSFAAFVDWVTANIQPMTH
;
A
#
# COMPACT_ATOMS: atom_id res chain seq x y z
N MET A 1 -18.53 1.58 15.26
CA MET A 1 -17.43 1.22 14.35
C MET A 1 -18.06 1.02 12.99
N ASP A 2 -17.55 1.74 12.01
CA ASP A 2 -18.37 2.29 10.92
C ASP A 2 -18.66 1.26 9.82
N THR A 3 -19.92 1.12 9.42
CA THR A 3 -20.34 0.34 8.24
C THR A 3 -19.52 0.74 7.01
N GLN A 4 -19.14 2.03 6.94
CA GLN A 4 -18.28 2.59 5.91
C GLN A 4 -16.91 1.89 5.76
N ILE A 5 -16.28 1.42 6.85
CA ILE A 5 -14.96 0.75 6.75
C ILE A 5 -15.15 -0.67 6.22
N THR A 6 -16.20 -1.37 6.65
CA THR A 6 -16.52 -2.70 6.14
C THR A 6 -16.84 -2.65 4.65
N ASP A 7 -17.66 -1.68 4.23
CA ASP A 7 -18.00 -1.45 2.82
C ASP A 7 -16.74 -1.11 2.01
N HIS A 8 -15.89 -0.22 2.53
CA HIS A 8 -14.61 0.11 1.92
C HIS A 8 -13.71 -1.13 1.72
N PHE A 9 -13.58 -1.99 2.75
CA PHE A 9 -12.81 -3.22 2.61
C PHE A 9 -13.42 -4.18 1.59
N ALA A 10 -14.75 -4.28 1.52
CA ALA A 10 -15.43 -5.08 0.51
C ALA A 10 -15.15 -4.57 -0.91
N ASP A 11 -15.16 -3.25 -1.12
CA ASP A 11 -14.82 -2.64 -2.41
C ASP A 11 -13.37 -2.92 -2.83
N LEU A 12 -12.42 -2.82 -1.88
CA LEU A 12 -11.01 -3.16 -2.11
C LEU A 12 -10.85 -4.63 -2.52
N ILE A 13 -11.51 -5.54 -1.79
CA ILE A 13 -11.46 -6.98 -2.07
C ILE A 13 -12.06 -7.28 -3.44
N ALA A 14 -13.22 -6.69 -3.76
CA ALA A 14 -13.88 -6.88 -5.04
C ALA A 14 -12.99 -6.42 -6.21
N LEU A 15 -12.38 -5.23 -6.09
CA LEU A 15 -11.44 -4.73 -7.09
C LEU A 15 -10.19 -5.62 -7.21
N ALA A 16 -9.67 -6.13 -6.09
CA ALA A 16 -8.54 -7.06 -6.11
C ALA A 16 -8.90 -8.36 -6.83
N GLN A 17 -10.10 -8.91 -6.58
CA GLN A 17 -10.58 -10.16 -7.19
C GLN A 17 -10.87 -10.03 -8.69
N THR A 18 -11.24 -8.85 -9.19
CA THR A 18 -11.43 -8.62 -10.63
C THR A 18 -10.13 -8.36 -11.38
N THR A 19 -9.08 -7.91 -10.68
CA THR A 19 -7.82 -7.46 -11.28
C THR A 19 -6.70 -8.48 -11.16
N PHE A 20 -6.60 -9.15 -10.01
CA PHE A 20 -5.48 -10.01 -9.65
C PHE A 20 -5.88 -11.48 -9.56
N GLU A 21 -4.89 -12.36 -9.65
CA GLU A 21 -5.04 -13.80 -9.51
C GLU A 21 -4.72 -14.25 -8.09
N GLN A 22 -5.27 -15.39 -7.65
CA GLN A 22 -4.92 -16.03 -6.36
C GLN A 22 -5.00 -15.05 -5.17
N VAL A 23 -6.12 -14.33 -5.07
CA VAL A 23 -6.33 -13.31 -4.03
C VAL A 23 -6.70 -13.99 -2.72
N ASP A 24 -5.79 -13.93 -1.75
CA ASP A 24 -5.98 -14.39 -0.38
C ASP A 24 -6.00 -13.21 0.57
N TYR A 25 -7.06 -13.07 1.37
CA TYR A 25 -7.23 -11.92 2.26
C TYR A 25 -7.64 -12.30 3.68
N VAL A 26 -7.33 -11.40 4.61
CA VAL A 26 -7.78 -11.45 6.01
C VAL A 26 -8.20 -10.05 6.45
N THR A 27 -9.30 -9.99 7.20
CA THR A 27 -9.77 -8.79 7.87
C THR A 27 -9.76 -8.99 9.39
N ASP A 28 -9.35 -7.97 10.12
CA ASP A 28 -9.47 -7.90 11.58
C ASP A 28 -10.05 -6.54 11.95
N ILE A 29 -11.27 -6.55 12.50
CA ILE A 29 -12.08 -5.37 12.78
C ILE A 29 -12.39 -5.36 14.27
N THR A 30 -11.85 -4.38 14.98
CA THR A 30 -12.04 -4.16 16.43
C THR A 30 -12.34 -2.68 16.70
N PRO A 31 -13.01 -2.30 17.80
CA PRO A 31 -13.35 -0.90 18.05
C PRO A 31 -12.19 0.12 17.98
N LYS A 32 -10.93 -0.33 18.14
CA LYS A 32 -9.74 0.52 18.08
C LYS A 32 -9.01 0.51 16.73
N ARG A 33 -9.21 -0.53 15.91
CA ARG A 33 -8.53 -0.69 14.62
C ARG A 33 -9.33 -1.54 13.65
N ALA A 34 -9.25 -1.21 12.37
CA ALA A 34 -9.68 -2.08 11.29
C ALA A 34 -8.50 -2.31 10.36
N ILE A 35 -8.19 -3.56 10.04
CA ILE A 35 -7.11 -3.91 9.13
C ILE A 35 -7.58 -4.92 8.09
N LEU A 36 -7.27 -4.63 6.83
CA LEU A 36 -7.34 -5.55 5.71
C LEU A 36 -5.92 -5.86 5.29
N ARG A 37 -5.61 -7.15 5.11
CA ARG A 37 -4.39 -7.59 4.45
C ARG A 37 -4.76 -8.56 3.36
N PHE A 38 -4.15 -8.42 2.20
CA PHE A 38 -4.25 -9.46 1.19
C PHE A 38 -2.98 -9.60 0.38
N ASN A 39 -2.83 -10.80 -0.17
CA ASN A 39 -1.80 -11.17 -1.10
C ASN A 39 -2.48 -11.62 -2.39
N ALA A 40 -1.88 -11.31 -3.52
CA ALA A 40 -2.37 -11.75 -4.81
C ALA A 40 -1.20 -11.91 -5.79
N LYS A 41 -1.50 -12.36 -7.01
CA LYS A 41 -0.57 -12.43 -8.13
C LYS A 41 -1.03 -11.53 -9.27
N TYR A 42 -0.06 -10.96 -9.97
CA TYR A 42 -0.26 -10.27 -11.23
C TYR A 42 0.86 -10.66 -12.20
N GLY A 43 0.58 -11.59 -13.10
CA GLY A 43 1.61 -12.26 -13.91
C GLY A 43 2.68 -12.91 -13.02
N SER A 44 3.96 -12.61 -13.29
CA SER A 44 5.10 -13.11 -12.51
C SER A 44 5.29 -12.42 -11.15
N CYS A 45 4.49 -11.39 -10.85
CA CYS A 45 4.66 -10.57 -9.65
C CYS A 45 3.71 -11.00 -8.53
N ARG A 46 4.18 -10.87 -7.29
CA ARG A 46 3.36 -10.95 -6.08
C ARG A 46 2.94 -9.55 -5.68
N VAL A 47 1.66 -9.40 -5.34
CA VAL A 47 1.08 -8.15 -4.83
C VAL A 47 0.78 -8.34 -3.35
N PHE A 48 1.22 -7.39 -2.53
CA PHE A 48 0.95 -7.35 -1.09
C PHE A 48 0.26 -6.04 -0.75
N VAL A 49 -0.89 -6.12 -0.11
CA VAL A 49 -1.68 -4.95 0.30
C VAL A 49 -1.99 -5.03 1.78
N THR A 50 -1.80 -3.91 2.46
CA THR A 50 -2.32 -3.68 3.81
C THR A 50 -3.03 -2.34 3.85
N GLU A 51 -4.27 -2.35 4.31
CA GLU A 51 -5.08 -1.17 4.61
C GLU A 51 -5.38 -1.18 6.10
N LEU A 52 -5.04 -0.10 6.82
CA LEU A 52 -5.20 -0.01 8.27
C LEU A 52 -5.84 1.32 8.65
N PHE A 53 -6.97 1.26 9.34
CA PHE A 53 -7.57 2.39 10.04
C PHE A 53 -7.28 2.24 11.53
N SER A 54 -6.57 3.20 12.12
CA SER A 54 -6.23 3.24 13.55
C SER A 54 -5.99 4.67 13.99
N ASP A 55 -6.40 5.02 15.22
CA ASP A 55 -6.19 6.36 15.79
C ASP A 55 -6.76 7.49 14.90
N GLY A 56 -7.85 7.22 14.18
CA GLY A 56 -8.46 8.17 13.24
C GLY A 56 -7.69 8.39 11.94
N LEU A 57 -6.63 7.63 11.68
CA LEU A 57 -5.77 7.76 10.51
C LEU A 57 -5.85 6.51 9.62
N ARG A 58 -5.83 6.76 8.30
CA ARG A 58 -5.66 5.74 7.27
C ARG A 58 -4.17 5.51 7.03
N LYS A 59 -3.73 4.27 7.19
CA LYS A 59 -2.37 3.81 6.93
C LYS A 59 -2.44 2.74 5.84
N TYR A 60 -1.56 2.80 4.86
CA TYR A 60 -1.55 1.83 3.78
C TYR A 60 -0.14 1.39 3.41
N ARG A 61 -0.07 0.21 2.80
CA ARG A 61 1.14 -0.38 2.24
C ARG A 61 0.77 -1.23 1.02
N TYR A 62 1.14 -0.81 -0.18
CA TYR A 62 0.85 -1.50 -1.44
C TYR A 62 2.14 -1.81 -2.19
N TYR A 63 2.44 -3.09 -2.34
CA TYR A 63 3.74 -3.56 -2.80
C TYR A 63 3.58 -4.52 -3.96
N VAL A 64 4.44 -4.37 -4.96
CA VAL A 64 4.62 -5.31 -6.07
C VAL A 64 6.03 -5.86 -5.99
N LEU A 65 6.15 -7.19 -5.96
CA LEU A 65 7.43 -7.88 -5.91
C LEU A 65 7.59 -8.83 -7.10
N ARG A 66 8.79 -8.87 -7.66
CA ARG A 66 9.20 -9.91 -8.63
C ARG A 66 10.19 -10.84 -7.95
N GLY A 67 9.77 -12.06 -7.63
CA GLY A 67 10.53 -12.88 -6.68
C GLY A 67 10.63 -12.15 -5.34
N ASP A 68 11.84 -11.99 -4.80
CA ASP A 68 12.09 -11.25 -3.55
C ASP A 68 12.44 -9.76 -3.77
N TRP A 69 12.47 -9.31 -5.03
CA TRP A 69 12.77 -7.93 -5.39
C TRP A 69 11.53 -7.04 -5.30
N VAL A 70 11.63 -5.90 -4.61
CA VAL A 70 10.56 -4.88 -4.60
C VAL A 70 10.65 -4.00 -5.85
N GLU A 71 9.70 -4.18 -6.77
CA GLU A 71 9.55 -3.34 -7.96
C GLU A 71 9.05 -1.95 -7.57
N ALA A 72 7.97 -1.92 -6.77
CA ALA A 72 7.39 -0.71 -6.22
C ALA A 72 6.73 -0.99 -4.88
N GLY A 73 6.85 -0.05 -3.95
CA GLY A 73 6.16 -0.07 -2.65
C GLY A 73 5.64 1.31 -2.29
N PHE A 74 4.32 1.49 -2.36
CA PHE A 74 3.65 2.71 -1.92
C PHE A 74 3.24 2.56 -0.46
N ASP A 75 3.68 3.46 0.41
CA ASP A 75 3.20 3.51 1.79
C ASP A 75 3.20 4.92 2.35
N ASN A 76 2.50 5.09 3.48
CA ASN A 76 2.48 6.34 4.24
C ASN A 76 2.97 6.14 5.67
N SER A 77 3.71 5.07 5.92
CA SER A 77 4.26 4.82 7.25
C SER A 77 5.37 5.83 7.57
N PRO A 78 5.63 6.15 8.85
CA PRO A 78 6.72 7.05 9.18
C PRO A 78 8.09 6.52 8.71
N ASP A 79 8.66 7.12 7.67
CA ASP A 79 10.00 6.84 7.14
C ASP A 79 10.87 8.10 7.28
N ALA A 80 12.04 7.95 7.94
CA ALA A 80 12.95 9.06 8.19
C ALA A 80 13.50 9.72 6.91
N ARG A 81 13.66 8.95 5.82
CA ARG A 81 14.05 9.45 4.50
C ARG A 81 12.92 10.26 3.87
N ALA A 82 11.68 9.79 3.95
CA ALA A 82 10.52 10.55 3.47
C ALA A 82 10.35 11.87 4.24
N ILE A 83 10.50 11.83 5.57
CA ILE A 83 10.50 13.04 6.42
C ILE A 83 11.58 14.00 5.98
N ARG A 84 12.83 13.52 5.85
CA ARG A 84 13.95 14.36 5.42
C ARG A 84 13.73 14.98 4.05
N LEU A 85 13.15 14.25 3.10
CA LEU A 85 12.83 14.77 1.77
C LEU A 85 11.77 15.89 1.82
N LYS A 86 10.75 15.74 2.67
CA LYS A 86 9.64 16.71 2.77
C LYS A 86 10.05 17.98 3.52
N SER A 87 10.73 17.85 4.66
CA SER A 87 11.02 18.98 5.56
C SER A 87 12.45 19.50 5.48
N GLY A 88 13.34 18.80 4.77
CA GLY A 88 14.78 19.10 4.72
C GLY A 88 15.52 18.83 6.03
N LYS A 89 14.83 18.37 7.09
CA LYS A 89 15.39 18.11 8.43
C LYS A 89 14.86 16.79 8.98
N ILE A 90 15.63 16.18 9.87
CA ILE A 90 15.14 15.10 10.73
C ILE A 90 15.14 15.68 12.14
N GLY A 91 13.97 16.00 12.65
CA GLY A 91 13.77 16.62 13.95
C GLY A 91 12.66 15.92 14.72
N LYS A 92 12.67 16.05 16.07
CA LYS A 92 11.62 15.46 16.91
C LYS A 92 10.24 16.01 16.58
N GLU A 93 10.17 17.23 16.04
CA GLU A 93 8.94 17.88 15.59
C GLU A 93 8.22 17.14 14.45
N HIS A 94 8.95 16.34 13.66
CA HIS A 94 8.41 15.58 12.52
C HIS A 94 8.31 14.07 12.81
N ALA A 95 8.60 13.66 14.05
CA ALA A 95 8.59 12.26 14.43
C ALA A 95 7.17 11.68 14.33
N GLY A 96 7.02 10.58 13.58
CA GLY A 96 5.73 9.91 13.39
C GLY A 96 4.86 10.50 12.28
N GLU A 97 5.35 11.50 11.52
CA GLU A 97 4.64 11.99 10.34
C GLU A 97 4.43 10.87 9.31
N GLN A 98 3.18 10.71 8.89
CA GLN A 98 2.77 9.79 7.85
C GLN A 98 2.85 10.51 6.51
N ILE A 99 3.96 10.33 5.82
CA ILE A 99 4.23 11.00 4.54
C ILE A 99 4.04 9.96 3.44
N PRO A 100 3.09 10.13 2.52
CA PRO A 100 2.99 9.28 1.34
C PRO A 100 4.28 9.26 0.53
N HIS A 101 4.78 8.07 0.23
CA HIS A 101 6.00 7.89 -0.54
C HIS A 101 6.00 6.57 -1.31
N LEU A 102 6.87 6.52 -2.30
CA LEU A 102 7.13 5.37 -3.16
C LEU A 102 8.57 4.88 -2.97
N HIS A 103 8.70 3.61 -2.62
CA HIS A 103 9.94 2.84 -2.68
C HIS A 103 10.11 2.19 -4.05
N GLN A 104 11.29 2.29 -4.64
CA GLN A 104 11.66 1.61 -5.90
C GLN A 104 13.06 1.01 -5.78
N GLU A 105 13.41 0.14 -6.73
CA GLU A 105 14.72 -0.50 -6.84
C GLU A 105 15.14 -1.15 -5.52
N ASP A 106 14.30 -2.07 -5.04
CA ASP A 106 14.48 -2.74 -3.74
C ASP A 106 14.63 -1.76 -2.55
N LYS A 107 13.78 -0.73 -2.55
CA LYS A 107 13.73 0.34 -1.53
C LYS A 107 14.98 1.20 -1.45
N SER A 108 15.92 1.08 -2.39
CA SER A 108 17.10 1.94 -2.45
C SER A 108 16.74 3.36 -2.91
N LYS A 109 15.72 3.50 -3.76
CA LYS A 109 15.15 4.77 -4.17
C LYS A 109 13.86 5.07 -3.41
N LEU A 110 13.68 6.35 -3.07
CA LEU A 110 12.50 6.86 -2.39
C LEU A 110 12.09 8.21 -2.98
N SER A 111 10.83 8.35 -3.34
CA SER A 111 10.23 9.60 -3.81
C SER A 111 8.96 9.90 -3.01
N LEU A 112 8.66 11.19 -2.81
CA LEU A 112 7.40 11.61 -2.21
C LEU A 112 6.27 11.46 -3.22
N THR A 113 5.09 11.10 -2.74
CA THR A 113 3.89 10.99 -3.56
C THR A 113 2.74 11.77 -2.94
N GLU A 114 1.63 11.86 -3.67
CA GLU A 114 0.34 12.11 -3.06
C GLU A 114 -0.16 10.85 -2.34
N GLU A 115 -1.28 10.97 -1.63
CA GLU A 115 -1.92 9.83 -1.00
C GLU A 115 -2.35 8.80 -2.07
N MET A 116 -1.87 7.56 -1.92
CA MET A 116 -2.23 6.47 -2.82
C MET A 116 -3.54 5.81 -2.38
N SER A 117 -4.54 5.81 -3.25
CA SER A 117 -5.70 4.94 -3.13
C SER A 117 -5.39 3.57 -3.72
N PHE A 118 -6.09 2.52 -3.28
CA PHE A 118 -5.89 1.21 -3.87
C PHE A 118 -6.29 1.14 -5.35
N ALA A 119 -7.32 1.89 -5.76
CA ALA A 119 -7.70 1.99 -7.17
C ALA A 119 -6.57 2.62 -8.01
N ALA A 120 -5.98 3.72 -7.55
CA ALA A 120 -4.83 4.33 -8.23
C ALA A 120 -3.61 3.41 -8.24
N PHE A 121 -3.41 2.59 -7.19
CA PHE A 121 -2.39 1.56 -7.18
C PHE A 121 -2.67 0.47 -8.24
N VAL A 122 -3.90 -0.01 -8.37
CA VAL A 122 -4.30 -0.96 -9.42
C VAL A 122 -4.03 -0.38 -10.81
N ASP A 123 -4.43 0.87 -11.05
CA ASP A 123 -4.15 1.55 -12.32
C ASP A 123 -2.64 1.63 -12.58
N TRP A 124 -1.85 1.96 -11.55
CA TRP A 124 -0.40 1.97 -11.66
C TRP A 124 0.16 0.59 -12.00
N VAL A 125 -0.29 -0.48 -11.33
CA VAL A 125 0.18 -1.84 -11.59
C VAL A 125 -0.13 -2.26 -13.03
N THR A 126 -1.37 -2.06 -13.48
CA THR A 126 -1.79 -2.45 -14.83
C THR A 126 -1.08 -1.66 -15.92
N ALA A 127 -0.72 -0.39 -15.66
CA ALA A 127 0.02 0.44 -16.61
C ALA A 127 1.52 0.17 -16.65
N ASN A 128 2.14 -0.24 -15.53
CA ASN A 128 3.60 -0.30 -15.39
C ASN A 128 4.17 -1.72 -15.28
N ILE A 129 3.35 -2.70 -14.90
CA ILE A 129 3.77 -4.09 -14.75
C ILE A 129 3.16 -4.88 -15.90
N GLN A 130 3.99 -5.36 -16.81
CA GLN A 130 3.48 -6.26 -17.85
C GLN A 130 3.19 -7.64 -17.27
N PRO A 131 1.96 -8.17 -17.39
CA PRO A 131 1.71 -9.57 -17.14
C PRO A 131 2.39 -10.35 -18.28
N MET A 132 3.57 -10.91 -18.02
CA MET A 132 4.19 -11.80 -19.01
C MET A 132 3.32 -13.06 -19.12
N THR A 133 2.64 -13.20 -20.25
CA THR A 133 2.00 -14.45 -20.67
C THR A 133 3.10 -15.48 -20.96
N HIS A 134 3.05 -16.62 -20.28
CA HIS A 134 3.82 -17.80 -20.65
C HIS A 134 3.28 -18.43 -21.93
#